data_AF-A0A2E4W6T8-F1
#
_entry.id   AF-A0A2E4W6T8-F1
#
_cell.length_a   1.000
_cell.length_b   1.000
_cell.length_c   1.000
_cell.angle_alpha   90.00
_cell.angle_beta   90.00
_cell.angle_gamma   90.00
#
_symmetry.space_group_name_H-M   'P 1'
#
loop_
_entity.id
_entity.type
_entity.pdbx_description
1 polymer ?
#
loop_
_entity_poly.entity_id
_entity_poly.type
_entity_poly.pdbx_seq_one_letter_code
_entity_poly.pdbx_strand_id
1 'polypeptide(L)'
;MNKLLMSRDNHNGWKLEELLQTIIDDLNHKNSLIEHDECEVSKNVQLNNNRIIELLKYSIGVQNNTLDLLDSVGEDEGVTGKPRIGG
;
A
#
# COMPACT_ATOMS: atom_id res chain seq x y z
N MET A 1 -20.16 -6.83 2.55
CA MET A 1 -19.04 -5.95 2.18
C MET A 1 -17.88 -6.87 1.82
N ASN A 2 -17.35 -6.79 0.60
CA ASN A 2 -16.23 -7.65 0.19
C ASN A 2 -14.93 -7.14 0.84
N LYS A 3 -14.10 -8.06 1.35
CA LYS A 3 -12.76 -7.71 1.84
C LYS A 3 -11.94 -7.17 0.66
N LEU A 4 -11.19 -6.09 0.87
CA LEU A 4 -10.34 -5.49 -0.17
C LEU A 4 -8.97 -6.17 -0.26
N LEU A 5 -8.36 -6.42 0.90
CA LEU A 5 -7.02 -6.98 0.98
C LEU A 5 -7.03 -8.50 0.86
N MET A 6 -5.94 -9.01 0.29
CA MET A 6 -5.65 -10.43 0.24
C MET A 6 -5.60 -10.99 1.67
N SER A 7 -6.29 -12.10 1.88
CA SER A 7 -6.28 -12.81 3.15
C SER A 7 -6.69 -14.26 2.93
N ARG A 8 -6.61 -15.07 4.00
CA ARG A 8 -7.06 -16.47 3.97
C ARG A 8 -8.50 -16.65 3.47
N ASP A 9 -9.39 -15.69 3.72
CA ASP A 9 -10.78 -15.77 3.25
C ASP A 9 -11.02 -14.92 1.99
N ASN A 10 -9.97 -14.34 1.41
CA ASN A 10 -10.06 -13.46 0.24
C ASN A 10 -8.80 -13.55 -0.62
N HIS A 11 -8.72 -14.59 -1.46
CA HIS A 11 -7.50 -14.89 -2.20
C HIS A 11 -7.32 -13.97 -3.41
N ASN A 12 -8.42 -13.37 -3.89
CA ASN A 12 -8.44 -12.45 -5.01
C ASN A 12 -8.35 -10.98 -4.56
N GLY A 13 -8.07 -10.75 -3.27
CA GLY A 13 -7.84 -9.41 -2.74
C GLY A 13 -6.51 -8.84 -3.22
N TRP A 14 -6.36 -7.53 -3.07
CA TRP A 14 -5.10 -6.86 -3.37
C TRP A 14 -4.05 -7.20 -2.32
N LYS A 15 -2.81 -7.41 -2.74
CA LYS A 15 -1.68 -7.29 -1.80
C LYS A 15 -1.59 -5.84 -1.33
N LEU A 16 -1.23 -5.66 -0.06
CA LEU A 16 -1.24 -4.33 0.54
C LEU A 16 -0.27 -3.40 -0.21
N GLU A 17 0.96 -3.84 -0.43
CA GLU A 17 2.01 -3.07 -1.09
C GLU A 17 1.64 -2.66 -2.52
N GLU A 18 0.98 -3.52 -3.28
CA GLU A 18 0.53 -3.23 -4.65
C GLU A 18 -0.59 -2.19 -4.66
N LEU A 19 -1.54 -2.30 -3.72
CA LEU A 19 -2.62 -1.32 -3.57
C LEU A 19 -2.07 0.05 -3.16
N LEU A 20 -1.17 0.10 -2.17
CA LEU A 20 -0.57 1.35 -1.74
C LEU A 20 0.25 2.00 -2.86
N GLN A 21 0.99 1.22 -3.66
CA GLN A 21 1.71 1.72 -4.83
C GLN A 21 0.74 2.31 -5.87
N THR A 22 -0.38 1.64 -6.15
CA THR A 22 -1.41 2.16 -7.06
C THR A 22 -1.95 3.51 -6.59
N ILE A 23 -2.21 3.67 -5.29
CA ILE A 23 -2.67 4.94 -4.72
C ILE A 23 -1.59 6.04 -4.83
N ILE A 24 -0.32 5.69 -4.64
CA ILE A 24 0.81 6.63 -4.84
C ILE A 24 0.83 7.13 -6.29
N ASP A 25 0.68 6.24 -7.27
CA ASP A 25 0.70 6.59 -8.69
C ASP A 25 -0.46 7.53 -9.04
N ASP A 26 -1.66 7.26 -8.52
CA ASP A 26 -2.83 8.13 -8.68
C ASP A 26 -2.60 9.53 -8.08
N LEU A 27 -1.99 9.63 -6.89
CA LEU A 27 -1.70 10.92 -6.25
C LEU A 27 -0.62 11.69 -6.99
N ASN A 28 0.41 11.02 -7.49
CA ASN A 28 1.42 11.65 -8.35
C ASN A 28 0.80 12.20 -9.63
N HIS A 29 -0.09 11.42 -10.26
CA HIS A 29 -0.82 11.89 -11.44
C HIS A 29 -1.67 13.12 -11.11
N LYS A 30 -2.42 13.11 -10.01
CA LYS A 30 -3.19 14.29 -9.57
C LYS A 30 -2.32 15.51 -9.30
N ASN A 31 -1.15 15.33 -8.70
CA ASN A 31 -0.19 16.42 -8.49
C ASN A 31 0.32 16.98 -9.82
N SER A 32 0.61 16.14 -10.82
CA SER A 32 1.06 16.60 -12.14
C SER A 32 0.03 17.48 -12.86
N LEU A 33 -1.26 17.30 -12.58
CA LEU A 33 -2.32 18.12 -13.17
C LEU A 33 -2.38 19.54 -12.59
N ILE A 34 -1.76 19.78 -11.43
CA ILE A 34 -1.82 21.06 -10.71
C ILE A 34 -0.42 21.64 -10.42
N GLU A 35 0.65 21.04 -10.95
CA GLU A 35 2.04 21.38 -10.59
C GLU A 35 2.44 22.83 -10.91
N HIS A 36 1.78 23.46 -11.89
CA HIS A 36 2.01 24.85 -12.30
C HIS A 36 0.91 25.82 -11.82
N ASP A 37 -0.06 25.34 -11.04
CA ASP A 37 -1.09 26.21 -10.47
C ASP A 37 -0.54 26.88 -9.20
N GLU A 38 -0.29 28.18 -9.32
CA GLU A 38 0.30 29.02 -8.28
C GLU A 38 -0.69 29.42 -7.17
N CYS A 39 -1.97 29.09 -7.29
CA CYS A 39 -2.95 29.44 -6.27
C CYS A 39 -2.64 28.70 -4.95
N GLU A 40 -2.91 29.38 -3.83
CA GLU A 40 -2.60 28.87 -2.50
C GLU A 40 -3.29 27.52 -2.22
N VAL A 41 -4.51 27.34 -2.75
CA VAL A 41 -5.27 26.09 -2.61
C VAL A 41 -4.55 24.94 -3.31
N SER A 42 -4.08 25.14 -4.55
CA SER A 42 -3.31 24.12 -5.28
C SER A 42 -2.05 23.71 -4.51
N LYS A 43 -1.29 24.68 -4.01
CA LYS A 43 -0.07 24.43 -3.21
C LYS A 43 -0.38 23.59 -1.97
N ASN A 44 -1.46 23.92 -1.26
CA ASN A 44 -1.89 23.15 -0.08
C ASN A 44 -2.35 21.73 -0.44
N VAL A 45 -3.03 21.54 -1.57
CA VAL A 45 -3.40 20.20 -2.07
C VAL A 45 -2.16 19.37 -2.40
N GLN A 46 -1.17 19.95 -3.10
CA GLN A 46 0.08 19.27 -3.42
C GLN A 46 0.84 18.85 -2.16
N LEU A 47 0.93 19.74 -1.15
CA LEU A 47 1.55 19.42 0.14
C LEU A 47 0.85 18.24 0.83
N ASN A 48 -0.48 18.24 0.86
CA ASN A 48 -1.26 17.14 1.45
C ASN A 48 -1.05 15.82 0.70
N ASN A 49 -1.11 15.84 -0.63
CA ASN A 49 -0.88 14.65 -1.46
C ASN A 49 0.53 14.09 -1.26
N ASN A 50 1.55 14.96 -1.25
CA ASN A 50 2.93 14.55 -0.99
C ASN A 50 3.09 13.93 0.40
N ARG A 51 2.42 14.50 1.42
CA ARG A 51 2.44 13.94 2.76
C ARG A 51 1.78 12.55 2.83
N ILE A 52 0.67 12.37 2.11
CA ILE A 52 0.03 11.05 2.01
C ILE A 52 0.97 10.05 1.32
N ILE A 53 1.60 10.43 0.20
CA ILE A 53 2.55 9.58 -0.52
C ILE A 53 3.70 9.13 0.38
N GLU A 54 4.28 10.02 1.18
CA GLU A 54 5.33 9.67 2.15
C GLU A 54 4.87 8.60 3.15
N LEU A 55 3.66 8.76 3.72
CA LEU A 55 3.10 7.81 4.67
C LEU A 55 2.80 6.45 4.02
N LEU A 56 2.34 6.45 2.77
CA LEU A 56 2.10 5.22 2.00
C LEU A 56 3.42 4.49 1.70
N LYS A 57 4.46 5.22 1.27
CA LYS A 57 5.80 4.64 1.05
C LYS A 57 6.39 4.05 2.33
N TYR A 58 6.23 4.74 3.46
CA TYR A 58 6.62 4.20 4.76
C TYR A 58 5.88 2.91 5.08
N SER A 59 4.57 2.87 4.84
CA SER A 59 3.73 1.69 5.07
C SER A 59 4.13 0.51 4.18
N ILE A 60 4.51 0.74 2.92
CA ILE A 60 5.09 -0.28 2.04
C ILE A 60 6.39 -0.83 2.63
N GLY A 61 7.28 0.03 3.14
CA GLY A 61 8.51 -0.41 3.80
C GLY A 61 8.26 -1.30 5.02
N VAL A 62 7.28 -0.94 5.86
CA VAL A 62 6.86 -1.77 7.01
C VAL A 62 6.27 -3.11 6.56
N GLN A 63 5.46 -3.11 5.50
CA GLN A 63 4.87 -4.33 4.94
C GLN A 63 5.96 -5.27 4.40
N ASN A 64 6.93 -4.74 3.65
CA ASN A 64 8.05 -5.55 3.14
C ASN A 64 8.85 -6.18 4.29
N ASN A 65 9.14 -5.41 5.34
CA ASN A 65 9.79 -5.97 6.53
C ASN A 65 8.95 -7.06 7.21
N THR A 66 7.62 -6.91 7.23
CA THR A 66 6.72 -7.95 7.74
C THR A 66 6.80 -9.21 6.90
N LEU A 67 6.83 -9.10 5.58
CA LEU A 67 6.98 -10.25 4.67
C LEU A 67 8.33 -10.94 4.89
N ASP A 68 9.43 -10.18 4.99
CA ASP A 68 10.77 -10.73 5.28
C ASP A 68 10.80 -11.51 6.60
N LEU A 69 10.15 -10.98 7.65
CA LEU A 69 10.04 -11.65 8.94
C LEU A 69 9.25 -12.95 8.82
N LEU A 70 8.15 -12.96 8.07
CA LEU A 70 7.36 -14.18 7.87
C LEU A 70 8.14 -15.21 7.04
N ASP A 71 8.85 -14.79 6.01
CA ASP A 71 9.69 -15.67 5.19
C ASP A 71 10.83 -16.30 6.00
N SER A 72 11.32 -15.61 7.05
CA SER A 72 12.29 -16.18 8.00
C SER A 72 11.72 -17.29 8.89
N VAL A 73 10.39 -17.37 9.04
CA VAL A 73 9.70 -18.42 9.82
C VAL A 73 9.49 -19.68 8.96
N GLY A 74 9.21 -19.49 7.67
CA GLY A 74 9.00 -20.60 6.73
C GLY A 74 8.41 -20.12 5.40
N GLU A 75 8.34 -21.04 4.43
CA GLU A 75 7.79 -20.76 3.09
C GLU A 75 6.29 -20.42 3.13
N ASP A 76 5.78 -19.78 2.07
CA ASP A 76 4.34 -19.56 1.92
C ASP A 76 3.73 -20.85 1.39
N GLU A 77 3.04 -21.60 2.23
CA GLU A 77 2.32 -22.79 1.79
C GLU A 77 1.01 -22.46 1.05
N GLY A 78 0.73 -21.16 0.83
CA GLY A 78 -0.46 -20.68 0.16
C GLY A 78 -1.71 -20.87 1.01
N VAL A 79 -2.87 -20.62 0.41
CA VAL A 79 -4.09 -20.40 1.21
C VAL A 79 -4.66 -21.66 1.86
N THR A 80 -4.33 -22.84 1.32
CA THR A 80 -4.69 -24.13 1.91
C THR A 80 -3.61 -24.69 2.83
N GLY A 81 -2.46 -24.03 2.93
CA GLY A 81 -1.31 -24.45 3.72
C GLY A 81 -1.42 -24.10 5.20
N LYS A 82 -0.42 -24.53 5.98
CA LYS A 82 -0.33 -24.21 7.41
C LYS A 82 0.11 -22.76 7.60
N PRO A 83 -0.57 -21.96 8.45
CA PRO A 83 -0.11 -20.61 8.77
C PRO A 83 1.29 -20.62 9.36
N ARG A 84 2.14 -19.69 8.92
CA ARG A 84 3.51 -19.53 9.46
C ARG A 84 3.50 -19.10 10.93
N ILE A 85 2.57 -18.21 11.29
CA ILE A 85 2.34 -17.73 12.66
C ILE A 85 0.84 -17.64 12.92
N GLY A 86 0.42 -17.84 14.18
CA GLY A 86 -0.99 -17.74 14.59
C GLY A 86 -1.87 -18.81 13.93
N GLY A 87 -2.11 -19.91 14.65
CA GLY A 87 -3.03 -20.98 14.25
C GLY A 87 -4.33 -20.92 15.02
#